data_AF-A0A291ARJ5-F1
#
_entry.id   AF-A0A291ARJ5-F1
#
_cell.length_a   1.000
_cell.length_b   1.000
_cell.length_c   1.000
_cell.angle_alpha   90.00
_cell.angle_beta   90.00
_cell.angle_gamma   90.00
#
_symmetry.space_group_name_H-M   'P 1'
#
loop_
_entity.id
_entity.type
_entity.pdbx_description
1 polymer ?
#
loop_
_entity_poly.entity_id
_entity_poly.type
_entity_poly.pdbx_seq_one_letter_code
_entity_poly.pdbx_strand_id
1 'polypeptide(L)'
;REFLEQPFAIKVGIVVVALMFLFNITMTVLKGRKTVVTNILLFGLWGVAIFFLFSFYNPSNLAVDKMYWWYIVHLWVEGVRELIMASILAFLVIKMTGVDREAVEKWLYGIVGLALFSGLLGTGHHYYWIGAPGYWQPIGNIFSTLEIAPFFAMVGLRLHHGLAGRRDHPNKAALLWSLGCTVGAFFGAGVWGL
;
A
#
# COMPACT_ATOMS: atom_id res chain seq x y z
N ARG A 1 18.89 9.74 -10.06
CA ARG A 1 18.61 8.49 -9.32
C ARG A 1 17.38 7.89 -9.99
N GLU A 2 17.39 6.60 -10.29
CA GLU A 2 16.25 5.90 -10.88
C GLU A 2 14.98 6.14 -10.03
N PHE A 3 13.82 6.35 -10.67
CA PHE A 3 12.53 6.72 -10.07
C PHE A 3 12.48 8.06 -9.32
N LEU A 4 13.58 8.83 -9.28
CA LEU A 4 13.71 10.13 -8.62
C LEU A 4 14.48 11.14 -9.49
N GLU A 5 14.27 11.09 -10.80
CA GLU A 5 14.93 11.89 -11.83
C GLU A 5 14.45 13.35 -11.86
N GLN A 6 13.28 13.61 -11.29
CA GLN A 6 12.67 14.94 -11.30
C GLN A 6 13.57 15.98 -10.60
N PRO A 7 13.69 17.20 -11.16
CA PRO A 7 14.44 18.29 -10.54
C PRO A 7 13.91 18.66 -9.14
N PHE A 8 14.77 19.26 -8.32
CA PHE A 8 14.41 19.68 -6.95
C PHE A 8 13.12 20.51 -6.89
N ALA A 9 12.97 21.50 -7.76
CA ALA A 9 11.78 22.35 -7.83
C ALA A 9 10.49 21.52 -8.09
N ILE A 10 10.58 20.49 -8.92
CA ILE A 10 9.45 19.59 -9.20
C ILE A 10 9.12 18.73 -7.97
N LYS A 11 10.12 18.26 -7.20
CA LYS A 11 9.87 17.55 -5.94
C LYS A 11 9.13 18.44 -4.94
N VAL A 12 9.53 19.71 -4.82
CA VAL A 12 8.82 20.68 -3.97
C VAL A 12 7.38 20.87 -4.46
N GLY A 13 7.18 21.02 -5.76
CA GLY A 13 5.85 21.11 -6.37
C GLY A 13 4.96 19.90 -6.06
N ILE A 14 5.51 18.69 -6.15
CA ILE A 14 4.80 17.44 -5.80
C ILE A 14 4.33 17.48 -4.33
N VAL A 15 5.19 17.89 -3.40
CA VAL A 15 4.83 17.98 -1.97
C VAL A 15 3.71 18.99 -1.77
N VAL A 16 3.81 20.19 -2.37
CA VAL A 16 2.78 21.23 -2.22
C VAL A 16 1.43 20.74 -2.72
N VAL A 17 1.38 20.14 -3.92
CA VAL A 17 0.13 19.61 -4.49
C VAL A 17 -0.42 18.47 -3.64
N ALA A 18 0.45 17.56 -3.16
CA ALA A 18 0.04 16.47 -2.27
C ALA A 18 -0.56 17.02 -0.97
N LEU A 19 0.05 18.03 -0.34
CA LEU A 19 -0.46 18.64 0.90
C LEU A 19 -1.79 19.38 0.68
N MET A 20 -1.96 20.09 -0.45
CA MET A 20 -3.24 20.71 -0.80
C MET A 20 -4.34 19.66 -0.97
N PHE A 21 -4.05 18.57 -1.68
CA PHE A 21 -4.96 17.44 -1.83
C PHE A 21 -5.31 16.81 -0.47
N LEU A 22 -4.30 16.53 0.35
CA LEU A 22 -4.48 15.94 1.68
C LEU A 22 -5.27 16.83 2.63
N PHE A 23 -5.07 18.14 2.58
CA PHE A 23 -5.88 19.10 3.32
C PHE A 23 -7.36 18.95 2.95
N ASN A 24 -7.69 18.99 1.66
CA ASN A 24 -9.08 18.88 1.18
C ASN A 24 -9.73 17.54 1.58
N ILE A 25 -9.01 16.43 1.40
CA ILE A 25 -9.50 15.10 1.76
C ILE A 25 -9.67 14.98 3.28
N THR A 26 -8.69 15.42 4.08
CA THR A 26 -8.76 15.40 5.54
C THR A 26 -9.96 16.19 6.04
N MET A 27 -10.17 17.42 5.54
CA MET A 27 -11.32 18.25 5.93
C MET A 27 -12.66 17.61 5.56
N THR A 28 -12.71 16.86 4.46
CA THR A 28 -13.90 16.10 4.06
C THR A 28 -14.16 14.93 5.00
N VAL A 29 -13.12 14.15 5.33
CA VAL A 29 -13.22 13.01 6.25
C VAL A 29 -13.63 13.47 7.66
N LEU A 30 -13.08 14.60 8.13
CA LEU A 30 -13.40 15.14 9.46
C LEU A 30 -14.89 15.50 9.62
N LYS A 31 -15.53 15.97 8.54
CA LYS A 31 -16.97 16.25 8.47
C LYS A 31 -17.83 14.98 8.33
N GLY A 32 -17.23 13.87 7.91
CA GLY A 32 -17.91 12.60 7.65
C GLY A 32 -17.83 11.59 8.80
N ARG A 33 -18.38 10.39 8.53
CA ARG A 33 -18.26 9.24 9.42
C ARG A 33 -16.86 8.64 9.30
N LYS A 34 -16.16 8.54 10.44
CA LYS A 34 -14.88 7.83 10.54
C LYS A 34 -15.15 6.33 10.61
N THR A 35 -14.80 5.60 9.56
CA THR A 35 -14.84 4.15 9.50
C THR A 35 -13.42 3.59 9.37
N VAL A 36 -13.27 2.28 9.52
CA VAL A 36 -11.96 1.62 9.36
C VAL A 36 -11.38 1.92 7.98
N VAL A 37 -12.20 1.73 6.95
CA VAL A 37 -11.84 2.02 5.56
C VAL A 37 -11.36 3.47 5.38
N THR A 38 -12.09 4.47 5.90
CA THR A 38 -11.70 5.87 5.71
C THR A 38 -10.43 6.22 6.47
N ASN A 39 -10.24 5.66 7.66
CA ASN A 39 -9.08 5.95 8.49
C ASN A 39 -7.81 5.33 7.89
N ILE A 40 -7.88 4.09 7.41
CA ILE A 40 -6.74 3.42 6.75
C ILE A 40 -6.44 4.09 5.41
N LEU A 41 -7.46 4.46 4.64
CA LEU A 41 -7.26 5.23 3.41
C LEU A 41 -6.56 6.57 3.70
N LEU A 42 -7.03 7.31 4.69
CA LEU A 42 -6.42 8.60 5.08
C LEU A 42 -4.99 8.41 5.57
N PHE A 43 -4.73 7.37 6.36
CA PHE A 43 -3.39 7.00 6.81
C PHE A 43 -2.44 6.71 5.63
N GLY A 44 -2.86 5.88 4.67
CA GLY A 44 -2.10 5.61 3.46
C GLY A 44 -1.87 6.87 2.63
N LEU A 45 -2.89 7.71 2.42
CA LEU A 45 -2.76 8.95 1.67
C LEU A 45 -1.75 9.93 2.33
N TRP A 46 -1.78 10.07 3.66
CA TRP A 46 -0.74 10.85 4.35
C TRP A 46 0.64 10.21 4.23
N GLY A 47 0.73 8.88 4.27
CA GLY A 47 1.93 8.13 3.95
C GLY A 47 2.53 8.51 2.59
N VAL A 48 1.70 8.83 1.59
CA VAL A 48 2.17 9.28 0.27
C VAL A 48 2.95 10.60 0.39
N ALA A 49 2.49 11.56 1.18
CA ALA A 49 3.25 12.80 1.36
C ALA A 49 4.49 12.58 2.22
N ILE A 50 4.37 11.82 3.31
CA ILE A 50 5.42 11.66 4.31
C ILE A 50 6.62 10.90 3.75
N PHE A 51 6.41 9.71 3.17
CA PHE A 51 7.54 8.93 2.67
C PHE A 51 8.16 9.53 1.41
N PHE A 52 7.42 10.35 0.65
CA PHE A 52 8.02 11.10 -0.45
C PHE A 52 9.08 12.11 0.02
N LEU A 53 9.06 12.55 1.29
CA LEU A 53 10.06 13.47 1.83
C LEU A 53 11.47 12.87 1.85
N PHE A 54 11.62 11.54 1.88
CA PHE A 54 12.93 10.90 1.73
C PHE A 54 13.57 11.20 0.36
N SER A 55 12.80 11.64 -0.64
CA SER A 55 13.32 11.98 -1.98
C SER A 55 14.25 13.20 -2.00
N PHE A 56 14.21 14.01 -0.94
CA PHE A 56 15.11 15.16 -0.74
C PHE A 56 16.43 14.76 -0.08
N TYR A 57 16.47 13.64 0.63
CA TYR A 57 17.69 13.14 1.23
C TYR A 57 18.56 12.46 0.16
N ASN A 58 19.80 12.90 0.02
CA ASN A 58 20.76 12.39 -0.97
C ASN A 58 22.16 12.29 -0.36
N PRO A 59 22.43 11.24 0.43
CA PRO A 59 23.71 11.06 1.11
C PRO A 59 24.83 10.71 0.12
N SER A 60 26.07 11.06 0.44
CA SER A 60 27.24 10.75 -0.39
C SER A 60 27.64 9.27 -0.35
N ASN A 61 27.34 8.58 0.75
CA ASN A 61 27.57 7.14 0.86
C ASN A 61 26.51 6.37 0.06
N LEU A 62 26.95 5.57 -0.91
CA LEU A 62 26.05 4.83 -1.80
C LEU A 62 25.15 3.83 -1.08
N ALA A 63 25.66 3.11 -0.07
CA ALA A 63 24.87 2.15 0.68
C ALA A 63 23.73 2.85 1.43
N VAL A 64 24.04 4.01 2.05
CA VAL A 64 23.05 4.83 2.75
C VAL A 64 22.06 5.45 1.75
N ASP A 65 22.52 5.91 0.58
CA ASP A 65 21.62 6.40 -0.49
C ASP A 65 20.62 5.32 -0.89
N LYS A 66 21.09 4.10 -1.14
CA LYS A 66 20.23 2.98 -1.53
C LYS A 66 19.25 2.58 -0.42
N MET A 67 19.64 2.63 0.85
CA MET A 67 18.70 2.37 1.95
C MET A 67 17.52 3.35 1.95
N TYR A 68 17.77 4.66 1.88
CA TYR A 68 16.67 5.65 1.86
C TYR A 68 15.94 5.72 0.53
N TRP A 69 16.59 5.33 -0.57
CA TRP A 69 15.93 5.17 -1.85
C TRP A 69 14.86 4.07 -1.79
N TRP A 70 15.12 2.94 -1.12
CA TRP A 70 14.13 1.88 -0.90
C TRP A 70 12.98 2.28 0.03
N TYR A 71 13.14 3.31 0.86
CA TYR A 71 12.00 3.89 1.59
C TYR A 71 10.99 4.56 0.64
N ILE A 72 11.44 4.94 -0.56
CA ILE A 72 10.56 5.52 -1.57
C ILE A 72 10.07 4.42 -2.51
N VAL A 73 10.95 3.53 -2.97
CA VAL A 73 10.53 2.51 -3.94
C VAL A 73 9.70 1.42 -3.28
N HIS A 74 10.14 0.85 -2.16
CA HIS A 74 9.42 -0.23 -1.51
C HIS A 74 8.40 0.31 -0.49
N LEU A 75 8.81 1.13 0.50
CA LEU A 75 7.83 1.59 1.50
C LEU A 75 6.76 2.55 0.94
N TRP A 76 7.12 3.45 0.02
CA TRP A 76 6.18 4.42 -0.55
C TRP A 76 5.44 3.94 -1.80
N VAL A 77 6.09 3.29 -2.78
CA VAL A 77 5.35 2.77 -3.94
C VAL A 77 4.60 1.49 -3.60
N GLU A 78 5.22 0.53 -2.92
CA GLU A 78 4.60 -0.75 -2.61
C GLU A 78 3.76 -0.65 -1.32
N GLY A 79 4.39 -0.46 -0.15
CA GLY A 79 3.69 -0.49 1.14
C GLY A 79 2.56 0.55 1.28
N VAL A 80 2.81 1.82 0.96
CA VAL A 80 1.79 2.87 1.07
C VAL A 80 0.67 2.71 0.04
N ARG A 81 0.97 2.32 -1.20
CA ARG A 81 -0.09 2.13 -2.20
C ARG A 81 -0.95 0.91 -1.90
N GLU A 82 -0.40 -0.13 -1.27
CA GLU A 82 -1.17 -1.27 -0.81
C GLU A 82 -2.22 -0.89 0.23
N LEU A 83 -1.88 -0.06 1.21
CA LEU A 83 -2.84 0.45 2.20
C LEU A 83 -4.01 1.17 1.53
N ILE A 84 -3.70 2.00 0.52
CA ILE A 84 -4.70 2.73 -0.27
C ILE A 84 -5.54 1.75 -1.09
N MET A 85 -4.91 0.81 -1.80
CA MET A 85 -5.58 -0.17 -2.65
C MET A 85 -6.50 -1.07 -1.83
N ALA A 86 -6.02 -1.61 -0.71
CA ALA A 86 -6.81 -2.45 0.20
C ALA A 86 -8.04 -1.69 0.72
N SER A 87 -7.90 -0.40 1.06
CA SER A 87 -9.01 0.43 1.50
C SER A 87 -10.03 0.68 0.38
N ILE A 88 -9.57 0.97 -0.84
CA ILE A 88 -10.44 1.16 -2.01
C ILE A 88 -11.17 -0.14 -2.35
N LEU A 89 -10.47 -1.28 -2.36
CA LEU A 89 -11.07 -2.59 -2.61
C LEU A 89 -12.12 -2.94 -1.55
N ALA A 90 -11.82 -2.72 -0.26
CA ALA A 90 -12.78 -2.91 0.82
C ALA A 90 -14.02 -2.03 0.65
N PHE A 91 -13.84 -0.74 0.30
CA PHE A 91 -14.94 0.17 0.00
C PHE A 91 -15.81 -0.35 -1.16
N LEU A 92 -15.17 -0.77 -2.24
CA LEU A 92 -15.83 -1.29 -3.44
C LEU A 92 -16.64 -2.56 -3.13
N VAL A 93 -16.09 -3.50 -2.36
CA VAL A 93 -16.83 -4.69 -1.92
C VAL A 93 -18.07 -4.26 -1.12
N ILE A 94 -17.92 -3.45 -0.07
CA ILE A 94 -19.05 -3.00 0.77
C ILE A 94 -20.15 -2.34 -0.09
N LYS A 95 -19.78 -1.47 -1.03
CA LYS A 95 -20.75 -0.70 -1.81
C LYS A 95 -21.42 -1.51 -2.91
N MET A 96 -20.66 -2.33 -3.64
CA MET A 96 -21.16 -3.01 -4.83
C MET A 96 -21.82 -4.35 -4.50
N THR A 97 -21.31 -5.10 -3.52
CA THR A 97 -21.84 -6.45 -3.22
C THR A 97 -22.93 -6.40 -2.14
N GLY A 98 -22.93 -5.36 -1.31
CA GLY A 98 -23.84 -5.22 -0.18
C GLY A 98 -23.52 -6.12 1.01
N VAL A 99 -22.32 -6.72 1.03
CA VAL A 99 -21.81 -7.45 2.18
C VAL A 99 -21.70 -6.52 3.39
N ASP A 100 -21.90 -7.10 4.58
CA ASP A 100 -21.82 -6.36 5.83
C ASP A 100 -20.45 -5.70 6.04
N ARG A 101 -20.48 -4.45 6.47
CA ARG A 101 -19.27 -3.63 6.64
C ARG A 101 -18.35 -4.21 7.70
N GLU A 102 -18.90 -4.72 8.80
CA GLU A 102 -18.10 -5.23 9.91
C GLU A 102 -17.21 -6.39 9.46
N ALA A 103 -17.76 -7.30 8.64
CA ALA A 103 -17.01 -8.41 8.07
C ALA A 103 -15.84 -7.91 7.19
N VAL A 104 -16.09 -6.99 6.26
CA VAL A 104 -15.04 -6.47 5.37
C VAL A 104 -13.99 -5.66 6.14
N GLU A 105 -14.40 -4.88 7.14
CA GLU A 105 -13.47 -4.08 7.95
C GLU A 105 -12.55 -4.95 8.84
N LYS A 106 -13.04 -6.09 9.35
CA LYS A 106 -12.19 -7.07 10.05
C LYS A 106 -11.12 -7.68 9.14
N TRP A 107 -11.50 -8.04 7.91
CA TRP A 107 -10.53 -8.49 6.90
C TRP A 107 -9.51 -7.42 6.55
N LEU A 108 -9.96 -6.17 6.37
CA LEU A 108 -9.09 -5.05 6.05
C LEU A 108 -8.05 -4.82 7.16
N TYR A 109 -8.43 -4.91 8.45
CA TYR A 109 -7.47 -4.85 9.55
C TYR A 109 -6.42 -5.95 9.49
N GLY A 110 -6.83 -7.20 9.21
CA GLY A 110 -5.90 -8.30 9.06
C GLY A 110 -4.92 -8.09 7.91
N ILE A 111 -5.42 -7.70 6.74
CA ILE A 111 -4.61 -7.41 5.54
C ILE A 111 -3.59 -6.30 5.83
N VAL A 112 -4.04 -5.20 6.42
CA VAL A 112 -3.19 -4.03 6.72
C VAL A 112 -2.17 -4.34 7.80
N GLY A 113 -2.56 -5.09 8.83
CA GLY A 113 -1.64 -5.55 9.87
C GLY A 113 -0.54 -6.45 9.30
N LEU A 114 -0.91 -7.39 8.43
CA LEU A 114 0.04 -8.25 7.73
C LEU A 114 0.97 -7.42 6.84
N ALA A 115 0.43 -6.57 5.98
CA ALA A 115 1.21 -5.74 5.05
C ALA A 115 2.23 -4.83 5.78
N LEU A 116 1.82 -4.19 6.87
CA LEU A 116 2.74 -3.36 7.66
C LEU A 116 3.78 -4.20 8.40
N PHE A 117 3.37 -5.32 8.99
CA PHE A 117 4.28 -6.19 9.73
C PHE A 117 5.34 -6.85 8.84
N SER A 118 4.93 -7.35 7.66
CA SER A 118 5.83 -7.95 6.69
C SER A 118 6.61 -6.90 5.91
N GLY A 119 5.97 -5.94 5.26
CA GLY A 119 6.62 -5.01 4.32
C GLY A 119 7.60 -4.01 4.97
N LEU A 120 7.34 -3.55 6.20
CA LEU A 120 8.26 -2.62 6.86
C LEU A 120 9.65 -3.21 7.07
N LEU A 121 9.72 -4.47 7.50
CA LEU A 121 10.98 -5.19 7.71
C LEU A 121 11.43 -5.95 6.47
N GLY A 122 10.49 -6.32 5.60
CA GLY A 122 10.69 -6.99 4.32
C GLY A 122 11.43 -6.13 3.31
N THR A 123 11.40 -4.80 3.46
CA THR A 123 12.33 -3.86 2.76
C THR A 123 13.79 -4.32 2.86
N GLY A 124 14.14 -5.03 3.94
CA GLY A 124 15.44 -5.66 4.15
C GLY A 124 15.94 -6.54 3.01
N HIS A 125 15.05 -7.13 2.20
CA HIS A 125 15.45 -7.96 1.06
C HIS A 125 16.18 -7.18 -0.04
N HIS A 126 16.01 -5.87 -0.06
CA HIS A 126 16.74 -5.00 -0.95
C HIS A 126 18.11 -4.58 -0.41
N TYR A 127 18.40 -4.93 0.84
CA TYR A 127 19.65 -4.56 1.50
C TYR A 127 20.72 -5.65 1.43
N TYR A 128 20.39 -6.84 0.91
CA TYR A 128 21.28 -7.99 0.89
C TYR A 128 22.67 -7.70 0.35
N TRP A 129 22.75 -6.91 -0.73
CA TRP A 129 23.97 -6.73 -1.52
C TRP A 129 24.36 -5.27 -1.74
N ILE A 130 23.80 -4.34 -0.96
CA ILE A 130 24.12 -2.90 -1.06
C ILE A 130 25.19 -2.44 -0.05
N GLY A 131 25.76 -3.37 0.72
CA GLY A 131 26.74 -3.07 1.77
C GLY A 131 26.13 -2.74 3.14
N ALA A 132 24.87 -3.12 3.37
CA ALA A 132 24.24 -2.99 4.69
C ALA A 132 24.77 -4.06 5.67
N PRO A 133 24.64 -3.85 7.00
CA PRO A 133 25.04 -4.85 8.00
C PRO A 133 24.38 -6.22 7.78
N GLY A 134 25.12 -7.29 8.06
CA GLY A 134 24.71 -8.67 7.77
C GLY A 134 23.40 -9.13 8.43
N TYR A 135 22.97 -8.49 9.52
CA TYR A 135 21.69 -8.82 10.18
C TYR A 135 20.46 -8.54 9.28
N TRP A 136 20.59 -7.71 8.25
CA TRP A 136 19.51 -7.46 7.30
C TRP A 136 19.19 -8.65 6.41
N GLN A 137 20.12 -9.59 6.21
CA GLN A 137 19.85 -10.79 5.43
C GLN A 137 18.78 -11.68 6.07
N PRO A 138 18.92 -12.14 7.33
CA PRO A 138 17.88 -12.93 7.97
C PRO A 138 16.58 -12.13 8.20
N ILE A 139 16.66 -10.83 8.50
CA ILE A 139 15.46 -9.99 8.67
C ILE A 139 14.71 -9.86 7.34
N GLY A 140 15.39 -9.42 6.28
CA GLY A 140 14.80 -9.27 4.96
C GLY A 140 14.18 -10.58 4.48
N ASN A 141 14.87 -11.71 4.66
CA ASN A 141 14.41 -13.02 4.18
C ASN A 141 13.10 -13.46 4.84
N ILE A 142 13.03 -13.38 6.17
CA ILE A 142 11.85 -13.80 6.92
C ILE A 142 10.66 -12.90 6.59
N PHE A 143 10.86 -11.58 6.65
CA PHE A 143 9.76 -10.64 6.54
C PHE A 143 9.29 -10.45 5.10
N SER A 144 10.17 -10.49 4.09
CA SER A 144 9.76 -10.41 2.69
C SER A 144 9.02 -11.68 2.23
N THR A 145 9.40 -12.85 2.74
CA THR A 145 8.65 -14.09 2.48
C THR A 145 7.21 -14.00 2.99
N LEU A 146 7.00 -13.31 4.12
CA LEU A 146 5.66 -13.11 4.69
C LEU A 146 4.80 -12.10 3.90
N GLU A 147 5.39 -11.32 2.97
CA GLU A 147 4.65 -10.34 2.16
C GLU A 147 3.65 -10.99 1.20
N ILE A 148 3.75 -12.30 0.91
CA ILE A 148 2.70 -13.01 0.17
C ILE A 148 1.36 -13.06 0.93
N ALA A 149 1.39 -13.06 2.26
CA ALA A 149 0.22 -13.22 3.11
C ALA A 149 -0.86 -12.14 2.90
N PRO A 150 -0.56 -10.82 2.92
CA PRO A 150 -1.55 -9.79 2.63
C PRO A 150 -2.14 -9.90 1.22
N PHE A 151 -1.34 -10.26 0.19
CA PHE A 151 -1.87 -10.44 -1.17
C PHE A 151 -2.83 -11.62 -1.27
N PHE A 152 -2.47 -12.74 -0.65
CA PHE A 152 -3.36 -13.90 -0.59
C PHE A 152 -4.65 -13.57 0.16
N ALA A 153 -4.56 -12.84 1.27
CA ALA A 153 -5.72 -12.39 2.03
C ALA A 153 -6.61 -11.41 1.23
N MET A 154 -6.03 -10.54 0.37
CA MET A 154 -6.80 -9.68 -0.52
C MET A 154 -7.60 -10.45 -1.57
N VAL A 155 -7.01 -11.49 -2.17
CA VAL A 155 -7.74 -12.41 -3.06
C VAL A 155 -8.85 -13.13 -2.29
N GLY A 156 -8.55 -13.62 -1.09
CA GLY A 156 -9.52 -14.27 -0.21
C GLY A 156 -10.71 -13.36 0.12
N LEU A 157 -10.45 -12.11 0.53
CA LEU A 157 -11.47 -11.09 0.78
C LEU A 157 -12.38 -10.93 -0.45
N ARG A 158 -11.76 -10.78 -1.63
CA ARG A 158 -12.51 -10.51 -2.86
C ARG A 158 -13.33 -11.71 -3.32
N LEU A 159 -12.80 -12.92 -3.27
CA LEU A 159 -13.52 -14.12 -3.68
C LEU A 159 -14.63 -14.47 -2.68
N HIS A 160 -14.33 -14.46 -1.39
CA HIS A 160 -15.27 -14.84 -0.34
C HIS A 160 -16.49 -13.89 -0.29
N HIS A 161 -16.25 -12.57 -0.30
CA HIS A 161 -17.31 -11.57 -0.19
C HIS A 161 -17.82 -11.05 -1.54
N GLY A 162 -17.05 -11.25 -2.62
CA GLY A 162 -17.48 -10.91 -3.98
C GLY A 162 -18.54 -11.86 -4.51
N LEU A 163 -18.40 -13.16 -4.21
CA LEU A 163 -19.35 -14.20 -4.63
C LEU A 163 -20.57 -14.28 -3.69
N ALA A 164 -20.42 -13.90 -2.43
CA ALA A 164 -21.52 -13.84 -1.45
C ALA A 164 -22.41 -12.59 -1.61
N GLY A 165 -22.06 -11.68 -2.52
CA GLY A 165 -22.80 -10.45 -2.78
C GLY A 165 -24.23 -10.71 -3.24
N ARG A 166 -25.20 -10.07 -2.59
CA ARG A 166 -26.63 -10.18 -2.92
C ARG A 166 -27.12 -9.05 -3.83
N ARG A 167 -26.24 -8.12 -4.18
CA ARG A 167 -26.57 -6.96 -5.03
C ARG A 167 -26.09 -7.17 -6.46
N ASP A 168 -27.04 -7.00 -7.38
CA ASP A 168 -26.73 -6.83 -8.79
C ASP A 168 -26.41 -5.37 -9.10
N HIS A 169 -25.13 -5.00 -8.98
CA HIS A 169 -24.69 -3.62 -9.20
C HIS A 169 -24.38 -3.36 -10.70
N PRO A 170 -24.84 -2.23 -11.28
CA PRO A 170 -24.67 -1.95 -12.72
C PRO A 170 -23.21 -1.68 -13.12
N ASN A 171 -22.37 -1.23 -12.18
CA ASN A 171 -20.94 -1.01 -12.43
C ASN A 171 -20.13 -2.32 -12.43
N LYS A 172 -20.32 -3.13 -13.48
CA LYS A 172 -19.61 -4.40 -13.67
C LYS A 172 -18.12 -4.21 -13.90
N ALA A 173 -17.73 -3.09 -14.53
CA ALA A 173 -16.33 -2.76 -14.76
C ALA A 173 -15.55 -2.63 -13.45
N ALA A 174 -16.07 -1.92 -12.45
CA ALA A 174 -15.42 -1.80 -11.14
C ALA A 174 -15.36 -3.15 -10.39
N LEU A 175 -16.38 -4.00 -10.53
CA LEU A 175 -16.36 -5.36 -9.95
C LEU A 175 -15.27 -6.24 -10.58
N LEU A 176 -15.13 -6.20 -11.91
CA LEU A 176 -14.09 -6.94 -12.63
C LEU A 176 -12.70 -6.38 -12.35
N TRP A 177 -12.56 -5.05 -12.33
CA TRP A 177 -11.32 -4.37 -11.99
C TRP A 177 -10.86 -4.74 -10.58
N SER A 178 -11.76 -4.72 -9.58
CA SER A 178 -11.42 -5.12 -8.21
C SER A 178 -10.93 -6.56 -8.11
N LEU A 179 -11.52 -7.49 -8.90
CA LEU A 179 -11.05 -8.87 -8.98
C LEU A 179 -9.68 -8.95 -9.65
N GLY A 180 -9.53 -8.32 -10.82
CA GLY A 180 -8.28 -8.27 -11.56
C GLY A 180 -7.13 -7.68 -10.76
N CYS A 181 -7.36 -6.63 -9.97
CA CYS A 181 -6.36 -6.05 -9.08
C CYS A 181 -5.91 -7.05 -8.00
N THR A 182 -6.84 -7.72 -7.33
CA THR A 182 -6.47 -8.70 -6.29
C THR A 182 -5.70 -9.90 -6.85
N VAL A 183 -6.16 -10.45 -7.98
CA VAL A 183 -5.51 -11.59 -8.64
C VAL A 183 -4.15 -11.18 -9.22
N GLY A 184 -4.10 -10.03 -9.88
CA GLY A 184 -2.87 -9.46 -10.43
C GLY A 184 -1.84 -9.13 -9.36
N ALA A 185 -2.25 -8.61 -8.21
CA ALA A 185 -1.35 -8.37 -7.08
C ALA A 185 -0.81 -9.69 -6.51
N PHE A 186 -1.66 -10.72 -6.37
CA PHE A 186 -1.22 -12.02 -5.87
C PHE A 186 -0.22 -12.73 -6.80
N PHE A 187 -0.48 -12.79 -8.11
CA PHE A 187 0.48 -13.42 -9.02
C PHE A 187 1.69 -12.52 -9.29
N GLY A 188 1.45 -11.21 -9.44
CA GLY A 188 2.46 -10.22 -9.74
C GLY A 188 3.48 -10.03 -8.63
N ALA A 189 3.01 -9.62 -7.46
CA ALA A 189 3.87 -9.35 -6.30
C ALA A 189 4.02 -10.58 -5.41
N GLY A 190 2.95 -11.37 -5.19
CA GLY A 190 3.01 -12.53 -4.31
C GLY A 190 3.79 -13.71 -4.89
N VAL A 191 3.44 -14.19 -6.08
CA VAL A 191 4.07 -15.40 -6.66
C VAL A 191 5.38 -15.09 -7.37
N TRP A 192 5.42 -14.07 -8.22
CA TRP A 192 6.64 -13.70 -8.95
C TRP A 192 7.60 -12.81 -8.16
N GLY A 193 7.16 -12.23 -7.03
CA GLY A 193 8.03 -11.46 -6.15
C GLY A 193 8.76 -12.30 -5.09
N LEU A 194 8.33 -13.54 -4.84
CA LEU A 194 9.04 -14.54 -4.04
C LEU A 194 10.22 -15.13 -4.80
#